data_AF-A0A7S7ZHQ9-F1
#
_entry.id   AF-A0A7S7ZHQ9-F1
#
_cell.length_a   1.000
_cell.length_b   1.000
_cell.length_c   1.000
_cell.angle_alpha   90.00
_cell.angle_beta   90.00
_cell.angle_gamma   90.00
#
_symmetry.space_group_name_H-M   'P 1'
#
loop_
_entity.id
_entity.type
_entity.pdbx_description
1 polymer ?
#
loop_
_entity_poly.entity_id
_entity_poly.type
_entity_poly.pdbx_seq_one_letter_code
_entity_poly.pdbx_strand_id
1 'polypeptide(L)'
;MMDDATHRMVSHKLKSAAEIAALIGRRPRVRKVIMCHGTFDVVHPGHVRHLLYAKSKGDILIASLTADAHILKANFRPFVPQELRAFNLAALEAVDYVMIDPKPTPIDNIRLIEPDIFAKGYEYTAAGLHPRTAEEKEAVEAYGGELIFTPGDIVFSSSHIIETAPPSIATEKLLTLLYAEHLDFDSLRGVLDRFHDLRVHVIGDTIVDTYTRCAVIGGGTKTPTMSVRFEEKQDFVGGAGIVAKHLASAGTQVTFSTVLGDDATAEFVKQDLGATNIDFHAVVDPNRPTTNKDVIVAAGHHLLKVDRVDNSPIPERIRRTLIDRIASVPADIVVFTDFRHGIFNRETIPHLVKAIPKTAFRVADSQVASRWGNILEFQGFDLITPNEREARFALGDQDSVVRPLGTELYRQAHCKTLLLKLGPRGLMAFRGEPKSDEDVRSFFAVDSFADNVVDAVGSGDALLAYAAPAMYLTGNAVIAAVLGSLSAAVACEHQGNVPTAPNDILDKIDRLERQAQYR
;
A
#
# COMPACT_ATOMS: atom_id res chain seq x y z
N MET A 1 -17.49 20.14 24.57
CA MET A 1 -17.56 21.13 25.66
C MET A 1 -17.30 20.39 26.96
N MET A 2 -16.41 20.90 27.80
CA MET A 2 -16.14 20.34 29.13
C MET A 2 -17.36 20.51 30.04
N ASP A 3 -17.55 19.58 30.97
CA ASP A 3 -18.55 19.72 32.02
C ASP A 3 -18.10 20.77 33.07
N ASP A 4 -19.07 21.35 33.76
CA ASP A 4 -18.85 22.42 34.75
C ASP A 4 -17.98 21.98 35.94
N ALA A 5 -17.95 20.68 36.29
CA ALA A 5 -17.17 20.19 37.41
C ALA A 5 -15.68 20.22 37.05
N THR A 6 -15.33 19.75 35.85
CA THR A 6 -13.95 19.76 35.33
C THR A 6 -13.41 21.19 35.18
N HIS A 7 -14.24 22.12 34.67
CA HIS A 7 -13.82 23.53 34.53
C HIS A 7 -13.48 24.20 35.87
N ARG A 8 -14.25 23.91 36.93
CA ARG A 8 -14.01 24.46 38.28
C ARG A 8 -12.68 24.03 38.89
N MET A 9 -12.12 22.89 38.48
CA MET A 9 -10.86 22.39 39.05
C MET A 9 -9.66 23.29 38.72
N VAL A 10 -9.65 23.94 37.56
CA VAL A 10 -8.49 24.71 37.08
C VAL A 10 -8.77 26.18 36.82
N SER A 11 -10.04 26.61 36.85
CA SER A 11 -10.45 28.00 36.58
C SER A 11 -9.78 29.03 37.49
N HIS A 12 -9.34 28.64 38.69
CA HIS A 12 -8.61 29.52 39.59
C HIS A 12 -7.25 29.99 39.04
N LYS A 13 -6.67 29.26 38.07
CA LYS A 13 -5.43 29.62 37.38
C LYS A 13 -5.67 30.44 36.10
N LEU A 14 -6.87 30.41 35.54
CA LEU A 14 -7.24 31.19 34.36
C LEU A 14 -7.50 32.65 34.78
N LYS A 15 -6.66 33.58 34.34
CA LYS A 15 -6.70 34.99 34.75
C LYS A 15 -6.39 35.92 33.59
N SER A 16 -6.96 37.11 33.62
CA SER A 16 -6.57 38.22 32.75
C SER A 16 -5.22 38.81 33.19
N ALA A 17 -4.53 39.48 32.28
CA ALA A 17 -3.24 40.12 32.59
C ALA A 17 -3.34 41.14 33.73
N ALA A 18 -4.45 41.89 33.82
CA ALA A 18 -4.70 42.85 34.89
C ALA A 18 -4.89 42.18 36.26
N GLU A 19 -5.62 41.05 36.31
CA GLU A 19 -5.77 40.27 37.54
C GLU A 19 -4.43 39.68 37.99
N ILE A 20 -3.64 39.13 37.05
CA ILE A 20 -2.31 38.60 37.36
C ILE A 20 -1.42 39.71 37.92
N ALA A 21 -1.36 40.88 37.27
CA ALA A 21 -0.58 42.02 37.73
C ALA A 21 -0.99 42.47 39.15
N ALA A 22 -2.29 42.46 39.46
CA ALA A 22 -2.79 42.76 40.79
C ALA A 22 -2.40 41.69 41.84
N LEU A 23 -2.44 40.41 41.48
CA LEU A 23 -2.11 39.29 42.37
C LEU A 23 -0.62 39.19 42.69
N ILE A 24 0.26 39.46 41.72
CA ILE A 24 1.71 39.38 41.92
C ILE A 24 2.33 40.66 42.47
N GLY A 25 1.61 41.79 42.41
CA GLY A 25 2.09 43.10 42.84
C GLY A 25 3.16 43.71 41.93
N ARG A 26 3.68 44.89 42.30
CA ARG A 26 4.73 45.59 41.54
C ARG A 26 6.13 45.12 41.94
N ARG A 27 7.09 45.28 41.02
CA ARG A 27 8.51 45.00 41.25
C ARG A 27 9.13 46.07 42.17
N PRO A 28 10.14 45.73 43.02
CA PRO A 28 10.74 44.42 43.29
C PRO A 28 9.88 43.51 44.16
N ARG A 29 9.87 42.21 43.84
CA ARG A 29 9.04 41.18 44.52
C ARG A 29 9.92 40.24 45.34
N VAL A 30 9.35 39.71 46.44
CA VAL A 30 9.97 38.63 47.23
C VAL A 30 9.92 37.30 46.48
N ARG A 31 8.78 37.00 45.83
CA ARG A 31 8.59 35.83 44.96
C ARG A 31 8.87 36.24 43.52
N LYS A 32 9.85 35.60 42.88
CA LYS A 32 10.23 35.87 41.50
C LYS A 32 9.15 35.37 40.55
N VAL A 33 8.75 36.22 39.61
CA VAL A 33 7.75 35.88 38.60
C VAL A 33 8.44 35.55 37.28
N ILE A 34 8.11 34.41 36.70
CA ILE A 34 8.57 34.00 35.36
C ILE A 34 7.38 33.85 34.40
N MET A 35 7.53 34.37 33.19
CA MET A 35 6.49 34.29 32.15
C MET A 35 7.02 33.55 30.93
N CYS A 36 6.24 32.59 30.43
CA CYS A 36 6.46 31.93 29.13
C CYS A 36 5.37 32.36 28.16
N HIS A 37 5.70 32.50 26.87
CA HIS A 37 4.71 32.81 25.83
C HIS A 37 4.84 31.90 24.62
N GLY A 38 3.71 31.43 24.09
CA GLY A 38 3.70 30.58 22.90
C GLY A 38 2.31 30.19 22.42
N THR A 39 2.26 29.38 21.35
CA THR A 39 0.99 28.86 20.83
C THR A 39 0.47 27.68 21.66
N PHE A 40 1.32 26.78 22.14
CA PHE A 40 0.89 25.61 22.94
C PHE A 40 -0.28 24.83 22.30
N ASP A 41 -0.21 24.56 20.98
CA ASP A 41 -1.29 23.95 20.18
C ASP A 41 -1.69 22.58 20.74
N VAL A 42 -0.81 21.57 20.60
CA VAL A 42 -0.90 20.29 21.31
C VAL A 42 0.24 20.22 22.32
N VAL A 43 -0.09 20.11 23.61
CA VAL A 43 0.90 19.95 24.68
C VAL A 43 1.63 18.62 24.50
N HIS A 44 2.96 18.66 24.48
CA HIS A 44 3.83 17.51 24.26
C HIS A 44 5.01 17.57 25.26
N PRO A 45 5.84 16.51 25.39
CA PRO A 45 6.92 16.47 26.38
C PRO A 45 7.89 17.67 26.32
N GLY A 46 8.13 18.23 25.12
CA GLY A 46 8.86 19.49 24.95
C GLY A 46 8.28 20.69 25.74
N HIS A 47 6.96 20.93 25.65
CA HIS A 47 6.29 22.00 26.41
C HIS A 47 6.38 21.75 27.93
N VAL A 48 6.17 20.50 28.36
CA VAL A 48 6.24 20.13 29.79
C VAL A 48 7.65 20.40 30.34
N ARG A 49 8.70 19.99 29.63
CA ARG A 49 10.09 20.27 30.01
C ARG A 49 10.40 21.76 30.05
N HIS A 50 9.95 22.52 29.05
CA HIS A 50 10.11 23.97 28.99
C HIS A 50 9.49 24.66 30.21
N LEU A 51 8.24 24.33 30.54
CA LEU A 51 7.51 24.92 31.67
C LEU A 51 8.10 24.48 33.03
N LEU A 52 8.50 23.21 33.18
CA LEU A 52 9.17 22.74 34.40
C LEU A 52 10.52 23.43 34.63
N TYR A 53 11.31 23.60 33.56
CA TYR A 53 12.57 24.33 33.66
C TYR A 53 12.32 25.80 34.01
N ALA A 54 11.35 26.45 33.36
CA ALA A 54 10.97 27.83 33.70
C ALA A 54 10.56 27.95 35.18
N LYS A 55 9.67 27.08 35.67
CA LYS A 55 9.27 27.02 37.08
C LYS A 55 10.45 26.80 38.03
N SER A 56 11.53 26.13 37.62
CA SER A 56 12.73 25.99 38.46
C SER A 56 13.52 27.30 38.68
N LYS A 57 13.24 28.34 37.87
CA LYS A 57 13.94 29.64 37.91
C LYS A 57 13.14 30.76 38.57
N GLY A 58 11.85 30.54 38.84
CA GLY A 58 10.97 31.51 39.48
C GLY A 58 9.92 30.86 40.37
N ASP A 59 9.39 31.60 41.34
CA ASP A 59 8.43 31.10 42.31
C ASP A 59 6.99 31.05 41.76
N ILE A 60 6.69 31.88 40.76
CA ILE A 60 5.38 31.99 40.10
C ILE A 60 5.59 31.90 38.58
N LEU A 61 5.02 30.90 37.93
CA LEU A 61 5.03 30.69 36.48
C LEU A 61 3.70 31.13 35.87
N ILE A 62 3.79 32.09 34.94
CA ILE A 62 2.70 32.53 34.08
C ILE A 62 2.90 31.93 32.69
N ALA A 63 1.92 31.15 32.23
CA ALA A 63 1.88 30.68 30.84
C ALA A 63 0.91 31.55 30.03
N SER A 64 1.46 32.35 29.12
CA SER A 64 0.69 33.18 28.19
C SER A 64 0.56 32.48 26.85
N LEU A 65 -0.65 32.39 26.32
CA LEU A 65 -0.90 31.78 25.02
C LEU A 65 -1.44 32.79 24.01
N THR A 66 -0.98 32.72 22.76
CA THR A 66 -1.50 33.55 21.67
C THR A 66 -2.95 33.17 21.34
N ALA A 67 -3.85 34.15 21.23
CA ALA A 67 -5.24 33.93 20.81
C ALA A 67 -5.36 33.33 19.40
N ASP A 68 -6.45 32.61 19.15
CA ASP A 68 -6.71 31.89 17.89
C ASP A 68 -6.62 32.82 16.67
N ALA A 69 -7.12 34.05 16.80
CA ALA A 69 -7.15 35.06 15.72
C ALA A 69 -5.75 35.49 15.20
N HIS A 70 -4.66 35.13 15.88
CA HIS A 70 -3.31 35.57 15.55
C HIS A 70 -2.35 34.43 15.18
N ILE A 71 -2.84 33.20 15.11
CA ILE A 71 -2.04 32.03 14.74
C ILE A 71 -2.24 31.75 13.24
N LEU A 72 -1.28 32.20 12.42
CA LEU A 72 -1.34 32.10 10.95
C LEU A 72 -0.46 30.98 10.36
N LYS A 73 0.10 30.10 11.20
CA LYS A 73 1.03 29.06 10.76
C LYS A 73 0.28 27.91 10.07
N ALA A 74 0.38 27.82 8.74
CA ALA A 74 -0.09 26.71 7.89
C ALA A 74 -1.62 26.44 7.91
N ASN A 75 -2.07 25.56 7.01
CA ASN A 75 -3.49 25.23 6.82
C ASN A 75 -4.11 24.65 8.10
N PHE A 76 -5.20 25.27 8.58
CA PHE A 76 -6.08 24.83 9.66
C PHE A 76 -5.53 24.87 11.10
N ARG A 77 -4.59 25.76 11.43
CA ARG A 77 -4.12 25.98 12.83
C ARG A 77 -4.75 27.21 13.52
N PRO A 78 -4.87 27.19 14.86
CA PRO A 78 -4.54 26.08 15.77
C PRO A 78 -5.57 24.94 15.70
N PHE A 79 -5.14 23.70 15.96
CA PHE A 79 -6.04 22.54 15.99
C PHE A 79 -6.88 22.52 17.27
N VAL A 80 -6.29 23.00 18.37
CA VAL A 80 -6.96 23.09 19.66
C VAL A 80 -7.40 24.55 19.90
N PRO A 81 -8.71 24.82 20.06
CA PRO A 81 -9.21 26.15 20.39
C PRO A 81 -8.53 26.73 21.64
N GLN A 82 -8.33 28.04 21.67
CA GLN A 82 -7.60 28.75 22.74
C GLN A 82 -8.06 28.41 24.16
N GLU A 83 -9.37 28.20 24.38
CA GLU A 83 -9.91 27.87 25.71
C GLU A 83 -9.46 26.49 26.19
N LEU A 84 -9.37 25.51 25.27
CA LEU A 84 -8.87 24.18 25.58
C LEU A 84 -7.34 24.19 25.77
N ARG A 85 -6.61 25.02 25.01
CA ARG A 85 -5.16 25.22 25.23
C ARG A 85 -4.91 25.84 26.60
N ALA A 86 -5.69 26.85 26.99
CA ALA A 86 -5.61 27.49 28.30
C ALA A 86 -5.88 26.49 29.42
N PHE A 87 -6.94 25.69 29.27
CA PHE A 87 -7.28 24.63 30.21
C PHE A 87 -6.14 23.61 30.36
N ASN A 88 -5.57 23.12 29.25
CA ASN A 88 -4.48 22.14 29.28
C ASN A 88 -3.27 22.64 30.06
N LEU A 89 -2.90 23.90 29.87
CA LEU A 89 -1.81 24.53 30.62
C LEU A 89 -2.16 24.72 32.10
N ALA A 90 -3.41 25.08 32.41
CA ALA A 90 -3.86 25.28 33.79
C ALA A 90 -3.88 23.95 34.57
N ALA A 91 -4.15 22.83 33.90
CA ALA A 91 -4.08 21.50 34.49
C ALA A 91 -2.65 21.09 34.91
N LEU A 92 -1.60 21.72 34.37
CA LEU A 92 -0.22 21.42 34.75
C LEU A 92 0.09 22.00 36.13
N GLU A 93 0.61 21.16 37.03
CA GLU A 93 0.98 21.55 38.40
C GLU A 93 1.98 22.71 38.43
N ALA A 94 2.96 22.70 37.51
CA ALA A 94 4.01 23.70 37.44
C ALA A 94 3.52 25.12 37.10
N VAL A 95 2.33 25.26 36.50
CA VAL A 95 1.79 26.54 36.03
C VAL A 95 0.87 27.13 37.10
N ASP A 96 1.19 28.34 37.57
CA ASP A 96 0.37 29.03 38.58
C ASP A 96 -0.75 29.83 37.93
N TYR A 97 -0.48 30.51 36.83
CA TYR A 97 -1.47 31.30 36.09
C TYR A 97 -1.37 31.08 34.59
N VAL A 98 -2.52 31.10 33.93
CA VAL A 98 -2.65 31.02 32.47
C VAL A 98 -3.46 32.20 31.99
N MET A 99 -3.01 32.81 30.89
CA MET A 99 -3.69 33.94 30.25
C MET A 99 -3.69 33.78 28.73
N ILE A 100 -4.79 34.23 28.11
CA ILE A 100 -4.92 34.33 26.66
C ILE A 100 -4.54 35.75 26.25
N ASP A 101 -3.55 35.86 25.37
CA ASP A 101 -3.09 37.12 24.81
C ASP A 101 -3.93 37.50 23.59
N PRO A 102 -4.75 38.57 23.65
CA PRO A 102 -5.57 39.00 22.53
C PRO A 102 -4.76 39.72 21.45
N LYS A 103 -3.44 39.86 21.61
CA LYS A 103 -2.55 40.48 20.62
C LYS A 103 -1.61 39.43 20.00
N PRO A 104 -1.05 39.72 18.81
CA PRO A 104 -0.12 38.79 18.14
C PRO A 104 1.24 38.65 18.85
N THR A 105 1.57 39.54 19.79
CA THR A 105 2.83 39.52 20.55
C THR A 105 2.56 39.83 22.03
N PRO A 106 3.40 39.31 22.96
CA PRO A 106 3.20 39.47 24.39
C PRO A 106 3.66 40.80 24.97
N ILE A 107 4.08 41.75 24.13
CA ILE A 107 4.81 42.96 24.54
C ILE A 107 4.02 43.80 25.55
N ASP A 108 2.73 44.00 25.31
CA ASP A 108 1.91 44.81 26.20
C ASP A 108 1.66 44.12 27.55
N ASN A 109 1.54 42.80 27.53
CA ASN A 109 1.39 42.02 28.74
C ASN A 109 2.72 41.96 29.53
N ILE A 110 3.85 41.89 28.85
CA ILE A 110 5.18 42.02 29.47
C ILE A 110 5.31 43.37 30.17
N ARG A 111 4.90 44.46 29.53
CA ARG A 111 4.94 45.82 30.12
C ARG A 111 3.96 46.01 31.27
N LEU A 112 2.84 45.30 31.26
CA LEU A 112 1.83 45.39 32.32
C LEU A 112 2.20 44.55 33.55
N ILE A 113 2.72 43.33 33.32
CA ILE A 113 3.01 42.35 34.37
C ILE A 113 4.42 42.58 34.94
N GLU A 114 5.35 43.09 34.13
CA GLU A 114 6.76 43.25 34.46
C GLU A 114 7.35 41.98 35.11
N PRO A 115 7.31 40.80 34.43
CA PRO A 115 7.86 39.57 34.98
C PRO A 115 9.37 39.72 35.25
N ASP A 116 9.86 39.16 36.36
CA ASP A 116 11.29 39.21 36.68
C ASP A 116 12.11 38.44 35.65
N ILE A 117 11.53 37.37 35.07
CA ILE A 117 12.13 36.54 34.05
C ILE A 117 11.13 36.29 32.92
N PHE A 118 11.56 36.39 31.66
CA PHE A 118 10.82 35.92 30.50
C PHE A 118 11.54 34.72 29.89
N ALA A 119 10.85 33.59 29.75
CA ALA A 119 11.42 32.34 29.26
C ALA A 119 10.96 32.02 27.83
N LYS A 120 11.93 31.66 26.98
CA LYS A 120 11.71 31.18 25.60
C LYS A 120 12.30 29.79 25.40
N GLY A 121 11.72 29.03 24.47
CA GLY A 121 12.25 27.73 24.05
C GLY A 121 13.59 27.85 23.31
N TYR A 122 14.41 26.79 23.35
CA TYR A 122 15.72 26.74 22.67
C TYR A 122 15.64 26.94 21.14
N GLU A 123 14.51 26.57 20.54
CA GLU A 123 14.22 26.71 19.10
C GLU A 123 14.38 28.14 18.56
N TYR A 124 14.37 29.14 19.44
CA TYR A 124 14.56 30.56 19.09
C TYR A 124 16.02 31.03 19.13
N THR A 125 16.97 30.16 19.46
CA THR A 125 18.42 30.48 19.46
C THR A 125 19.15 29.94 18.22
N ALA A 126 18.64 28.88 17.58
CA ALA A 126 19.35 28.14 16.53
C ALA A 126 19.45 28.88 15.18
N ALA A 127 18.72 29.97 14.96
CA ALA A 127 18.66 30.68 13.67
C ALA A 127 19.09 32.17 13.74
N GLY A 128 19.75 32.59 14.82
CA GLY A 128 19.94 34.01 15.16
C GLY A 128 18.70 34.61 15.83
N LEU A 129 18.86 35.74 16.56
CA LEU A 129 17.73 36.36 17.26
C LEU A 129 16.67 36.83 16.25
N HIS A 130 15.53 36.13 16.23
CA HIS A 130 14.38 36.52 15.42
C HIS A 130 13.93 37.95 15.83
N PRO A 131 13.52 38.84 14.90
CA PRO A 131 13.16 40.23 15.22
C PRO A 131 12.15 40.37 16.37
N ARG A 132 11.14 39.49 16.41
CA ARG A 132 10.16 39.42 17.52
C ARG A 132 10.78 39.16 18.90
N THR A 133 11.83 38.35 18.96
CA THR A 133 12.55 38.04 20.20
C THR A 133 13.42 39.20 20.67
N ALA A 134 13.90 40.04 19.74
CA ALA A 134 14.59 41.27 20.09
C ALA A 134 13.64 42.29 20.75
N GLU A 135 12.44 42.49 20.20
CA GLU A 135 11.42 43.38 20.78
C GLU A 135 10.96 42.92 22.16
N GLU A 136 10.77 41.61 22.35
CA GLU A 136 10.44 41.03 23.66
C GLU A 136 11.58 41.24 24.67
N LYS A 137 12.84 41.06 24.23
CA LYS A 137 14.03 41.31 25.06
C LYS A 137 14.09 42.78 25.51
N GLU A 138 13.95 43.71 24.58
CA GLU A 138 13.93 45.15 24.88
C GLU A 138 12.81 45.50 25.87
N ALA A 139 11.61 44.92 25.69
CA ALA A 139 10.49 45.16 26.59
C ALA A 139 10.76 44.66 28.02
N VAL A 140 11.45 43.53 28.17
CA VAL A 140 11.81 42.94 29.48
C VAL A 140 12.95 43.70 30.14
N GLU A 141 13.99 44.05 29.38
CA GLU A 141 15.18 44.76 29.88
C GLU A 141 14.88 46.21 30.27
N ALA A 142 13.87 46.85 29.64
CA ALA A 142 13.49 48.24 29.91
C ALA A 142 13.12 48.52 31.39
N TYR A 143 12.61 47.52 32.11
CA TYR A 143 12.33 47.59 33.55
C TYR A 143 13.29 46.73 34.38
N GLY A 144 14.35 46.19 33.76
CA GLY A 144 15.42 45.41 34.39
C GLY A 144 15.10 43.92 34.64
N GLY A 145 14.14 43.33 33.91
CA GLY A 145 13.91 41.89 33.91
C GLY A 145 14.94 41.14 33.07
N GLU A 146 14.94 39.81 33.12
CA GLU A 146 15.89 38.95 32.40
C GLU A 146 15.20 38.05 31.36
N LEU A 147 15.75 37.95 30.15
CA LEU A 147 15.34 36.95 29.15
C LEU A 147 16.22 35.70 29.28
N ILE A 148 15.60 34.53 29.49
CA ILE A 148 16.31 33.24 29.51
C ILE A 148 15.80 32.29 28.41
N PHE A 149 16.68 31.38 27.99
CA PHE A 149 16.33 30.28 27.10
C PHE A 149 16.40 28.95 27.85
N THR A 150 15.39 28.11 27.68
CA THR A 150 15.35 26.78 28.29
C THR A 150 16.20 25.78 27.47
N PRO A 151 16.92 24.83 28.09
CA PRO A 151 17.70 23.82 27.38
C PRO A 151 16.84 22.99 26.41
N GLY A 152 17.35 22.66 25.22
CA GLY A 152 16.59 21.98 24.17
C GLY A 152 17.40 20.93 23.42
N ASP A 153 17.62 19.77 24.06
CA ASP A 153 18.33 18.65 23.41
C ASP A 153 17.45 17.89 22.39
N ILE A 154 16.11 18.07 22.45
CA ILE A 154 15.15 17.44 21.54
C ILE A 154 14.02 18.42 21.20
N VAL A 155 13.87 18.75 19.92
CA VAL A 155 12.79 19.60 19.41
C VAL A 155 11.62 18.71 18.98
N PHE A 156 10.63 18.57 19.86
CA PHE A 156 9.31 18.06 19.47
C PHE A 156 8.43 19.25 19.14
N SER A 157 7.81 19.26 17.96
CA SER A 157 6.75 20.24 17.63
C SER A 157 5.44 19.49 17.39
N SER A 158 4.31 20.12 17.70
CA SER A 158 3.00 19.56 17.38
C SER A 158 2.87 19.24 15.88
N SER A 159 3.49 20.04 14.99
CA SER A 159 3.58 19.72 13.56
C SER A 159 4.29 18.41 13.30
N HIS A 160 5.47 18.21 13.88
CA HIS A 160 6.22 16.99 13.68
C HIS A 160 5.41 15.78 14.15
N ILE A 161 4.83 15.81 15.35
CA ILE A 161 4.06 14.68 15.91
C ILE A 161 2.83 14.34 15.05
N ILE A 162 2.08 15.35 14.60
CA ILE A 162 0.88 15.17 13.77
C ILE A 162 1.23 14.70 12.35
N GLU A 163 2.36 15.17 11.80
CA GLU A 163 2.82 14.83 10.45
C GLU A 163 3.65 13.53 10.41
N THR A 164 4.03 12.94 11.56
CA THR A 164 4.84 11.72 11.61
C THR A 164 4.07 10.48 11.12
N ALA A 165 2.73 10.48 11.19
CA ALA A 165 1.91 9.40 10.66
C ALA A 165 0.55 9.93 10.17
N PRO A 166 0.43 10.45 8.92
CA PRO A 166 -0.88 10.68 8.34
C PRO A 166 -1.70 9.37 8.37
N PRO A 167 -3.02 9.43 8.63
CA PRO A 167 -3.86 8.25 8.61
C PRO A 167 -3.76 7.56 7.25
N SER A 168 -3.63 6.23 7.26
CA SER A 168 -3.58 5.43 6.04
C SER A 168 -4.95 5.46 5.36
N ILE A 169 -5.10 6.35 4.37
CA ILE A 169 -6.33 6.47 3.56
C ILE A 169 -6.70 5.11 2.96
N ALA A 170 -5.71 4.29 2.59
CA ALA A 170 -5.94 2.95 2.08
C ALA A 170 -6.65 2.04 3.10
N THR A 171 -6.26 2.12 4.38
CA THR A 171 -6.89 1.34 5.46
C THR A 171 -8.31 1.81 5.71
N GLU A 172 -8.56 3.13 5.78
CA GLU A 172 -9.91 3.68 5.95
C GLU A 172 -10.84 3.34 4.77
N LYS A 173 -10.32 3.37 3.54
CA LYS A 173 -11.04 2.93 2.34
C LYS A 173 -11.40 1.45 2.43
N LEU A 174 -10.47 0.60 2.87
CA LEU A 174 -10.71 -0.82 3.06
C LEU A 174 -11.80 -1.06 4.11
N LEU A 175 -11.70 -0.43 5.28
CA LEU A 175 -12.71 -0.57 6.34
C LEU A 175 -14.10 -0.13 5.87
N THR A 176 -14.18 0.98 5.15
CA THR A 176 -15.44 1.47 4.56
C THR A 176 -16.02 0.45 3.57
N LEU A 177 -15.17 -0.14 2.73
CA LEU A 177 -15.58 -1.15 1.75
C LEU A 177 -16.06 -2.45 2.43
N LEU A 178 -15.33 -2.94 3.44
CA LEU A 178 -15.71 -4.12 4.20
C LEU A 178 -17.05 -3.89 4.94
N TYR A 179 -17.19 -2.76 5.63
CA TYR A 179 -18.42 -2.39 6.32
C TYR A 179 -19.62 -2.32 5.38
N ALA A 180 -19.46 -1.75 4.17
CA ALA A 180 -20.53 -1.64 3.19
C ALA A 180 -21.03 -2.99 2.65
N GLU A 181 -20.21 -4.04 2.73
CA GLU A 181 -20.54 -5.42 2.33
C GLU A 181 -20.86 -6.33 3.53
N HIS A 182 -20.96 -5.77 4.75
CA HIS A 182 -21.15 -6.53 5.99
C HIS A 182 -20.02 -7.56 6.23
N LEU A 183 -18.79 -7.16 5.93
CA LEU A 183 -17.58 -7.96 6.12
C LEU A 183 -16.68 -7.36 7.19
N ASP A 184 -15.81 -8.20 7.73
CA ASP A 184 -14.73 -7.86 8.67
C ASP A 184 -13.45 -8.64 8.30
N PHE A 185 -12.38 -8.46 9.08
CA PHE A 185 -11.12 -9.17 8.83
C PHE A 185 -11.26 -10.69 9.06
N ASP A 186 -12.12 -11.13 9.98
CA ASP A 186 -12.37 -12.55 10.24
C ASP A 186 -13.08 -13.24 9.06
N SER A 187 -13.92 -12.50 8.34
CA SER A 187 -14.51 -12.95 7.07
C SER A 187 -13.43 -13.28 6.03
N LEU A 188 -12.33 -12.52 5.98
CA LEU A 188 -11.20 -12.80 5.08
C LEU A 188 -10.42 -14.03 5.54
N ARG A 189 -10.16 -14.16 6.86
CA ARG A 189 -9.44 -15.30 7.45
C ARG A 189 -10.18 -16.62 7.21
N GLY A 190 -11.49 -16.66 7.48
CA GLY A 190 -12.31 -17.85 7.31
C GLY A 190 -12.43 -18.34 5.85
N VAL A 191 -12.16 -17.47 4.88
CA VAL A 191 -12.10 -17.85 3.46
C VAL A 191 -10.77 -18.52 3.10
N LEU A 192 -9.65 -18.01 3.61
CA LEU A 192 -8.33 -18.60 3.40
C LEU A 192 -8.27 -20.03 3.94
N ASP A 193 -8.85 -20.27 5.11
CA ASP A 193 -8.88 -21.60 5.74
C ASP A 193 -9.57 -22.66 4.86
N ARG A 194 -10.43 -22.27 3.93
CA ARG A 194 -11.22 -23.18 3.08
C ARG A 194 -10.59 -23.46 1.72
N PHE A 195 -9.41 -22.92 1.43
CA PHE A 195 -8.76 -23.12 0.12
C PHE A 195 -8.38 -24.60 -0.11
N HIS A 196 -8.06 -25.34 0.96
CA HIS A 196 -7.64 -26.75 0.88
C HIS A 196 -8.72 -27.72 0.39
N ASP A 197 -9.98 -27.32 0.46
CA ASP A 197 -11.12 -28.09 -0.04
C ASP A 197 -11.28 -28.01 -1.56
N LEU A 198 -10.58 -27.07 -2.22
CA LEU A 198 -10.82 -26.73 -3.62
C LEU A 198 -9.88 -27.46 -4.57
N ARG A 199 -10.44 -27.93 -5.69
CA ARG A 199 -9.69 -28.49 -6.80
C ARG A 199 -9.63 -27.49 -7.94
N VAL A 200 -8.41 -27.13 -8.33
CA VAL A 200 -8.17 -26.15 -9.40
C VAL A 200 -7.42 -26.84 -10.54
N HIS A 201 -7.97 -26.75 -11.76
CA HIS A 201 -7.30 -27.19 -12.97
C HIS A 201 -6.73 -26.00 -13.71
N VAL A 202 -5.40 -25.88 -13.74
CA VAL A 202 -4.69 -24.86 -14.50
C VAL A 202 -4.34 -25.40 -15.88
N ILE A 203 -4.62 -24.62 -16.92
CA ILE A 203 -4.24 -24.91 -18.29
C ILE A 203 -3.53 -23.69 -18.87
N GLY A 204 -2.34 -23.89 -19.41
CA GLY A 204 -1.71 -22.84 -20.20
C GLY A 204 -0.26 -23.07 -20.54
N ASP A 205 0.34 -22.04 -21.12
CA ASP A 205 1.69 -22.08 -21.64
C ASP A 205 2.70 -22.09 -20.49
N THR A 206 3.52 -23.14 -20.39
CA THR A 206 4.66 -23.15 -19.47
C THR A 206 5.81 -22.36 -20.09
N ILE A 207 6.46 -21.51 -19.29
CA ILE A 207 7.63 -20.74 -19.70
C ILE A 207 8.75 -21.06 -18.73
N VAL A 208 9.96 -21.29 -19.23
CA VAL A 208 11.16 -21.30 -18.38
C VAL A 208 11.88 -19.96 -18.55
N ASP A 209 11.89 -19.16 -17.50
CA ASP A 209 12.66 -17.91 -17.45
C ASP A 209 14.08 -18.25 -16.99
N THR A 210 15.06 -17.97 -17.84
CA THR A 210 16.47 -18.21 -17.58
C THR A 210 17.18 -16.89 -17.33
N TYR A 211 18.00 -16.83 -16.28
CA TYR A 211 18.97 -15.76 -16.07
C TYR A 211 20.38 -16.29 -16.28
N THR A 212 21.02 -15.84 -17.34
CA THR A 212 22.42 -16.14 -17.64
C THR A 212 23.28 -14.98 -17.16
N ARG A 213 23.98 -15.16 -16.04
CA ARG A 213 24.87 -14.13 -15.48
C ARG A 213 26.25 -14.22 -16.10
N CYS A 214 26.76 -13.07 -16.50
CA CYS A 214 28.06 -12.94 -17.13
C CYS A 214 28.87 -11.76 -16.56
N ALA A 215 30.19 -11.87 -16.60
CA ALA A 215 31.10 -10.75 -16.38
C ALA A 215 31.49 -10.10 -17.71
N VAL A 216 31.53 -8.77 -17.75
CA VAL A 216 32.04 -8.03 -18.92
C VAL A 216 33.55 -8.20 -18.98
N ILE A 217 34.07 -8.71 -20.11
CA ILE A 217 35.50 -8.95 -20.31
C ILE A 217 36.12 -8.10 -21.43
N GLY A 218 35.32 -7.31 -22.14
CA GLY A 218 35.80 -6.39 -23.18
C GLY A 218 34.72 -6.03 -24.18
N GLY A 219 35.09 -5.30 -25.24
CA GLY A 219 34.20 -4.90 -26.32
C GLY A 219 34.75 -3.69 -27.09
N GLY A 220 34.20 -3.40 -28.26
CA GLY A 220 34.46 -2.15 -28.99
C GLY A 220 35.74 -2.06 -29.83
N THR A 221 36.61 -3.09 -29.86
CA THR A 221 37.86 -3.06 -30.64
C THR A 221 37.70 -3.51 -32.10
N LYS A 222 36.80 -4.45 -32.38
CA LYS A 222 36.51 -4.96 -33.75
C LYS A 222 35.08 -4.71 -34.20
N THR A 223 34.13 -4.79 -33.28
CA THR A 223 32.71 -4.48 -33.48
C THR A 223 32.20 -3.72 -32.25
N PRO A 224 31.12 -2.92 -32.37
CA PRO A 224 30.47 -2.26 -31.23
C PRO A 224 29.65 -3.26 -30.41
N THR A 225 30.24 -4.42 -30.09
CA THR A 225 29.62 -5.52 -29.36
C THR A 225 30.41 -5.78 -28.08
N MET A 226 29.69 -5.99 -26.99
CA MET A 226 30.28 -6.40 -25.72
C MET A 226 30.65 -7.88 -25.77
N SER A 227 31.82 -8.20 -25.23
CA SER A 227 32.26 -9.57 -24.93
C SER A 227 32.04 -9.83 -23.45
N VAL A 228 31.31 -10.91 -23.15
CA VAL A 228 30.99 -11.31 -21.79
C VAL A 228 31.44 -12.75 -21.56
N ARG A 229 31.91 -13.06 -20.35
CA ARG A 229 32.25 -14.41 -19.90
C ARG A 229 31.11 -14.96 -19.06
N PHE A 230 30.63 -16.15 -19.40
CA PHE A 230 29.66 -16.89 -18.62
C PHE A 230 30.14 -17.12 -17.18
N GLU A 231 29.23 -16.95 -16.21
CA GLU A 231 29.49 -17.23 -14.80
C GLU A 231 28.53 -18.30 -14.28
N GLU A 232 27.23 -18.02 -14.30
CA GLU A 232 26.21 -18.94 -13.85
C GLU A 232 24.93 -18.81 -14.68
N LYS A 233 24.12 -19.86 -14.60
CA LYS A 233 22.79 -19.93 -15.21
C LYS A 233 21.79 -20.38 -14.15
N GLN A 234 20.68 -19.67 -14.03
CA GLN A 234 19.58 -20.02 -13.13
C GLN A 234 18.27 -20.07 -13.92
N ASP A 235 17.54 -21.19 -13.79
CA ASP A 235 16.27 -21.43 -14.48
C ASP A 235 15.12 -21.38 -13.48
N PHE A 236 14.00 -20.81 -13.89
CA PHE A 236 12.76 -20.71 -13.11
C PHE A 236 11.56 -21.13 -13.95
N VAL A 237 10.65 -21.91 -13.37
CA VAL A 237 9.36 -22.21 -13.99
C VAL A 237 8.42 -21.01 -13.81
N GLY A 238 8.07 -20.40 -14.92
CA GLY A 238 7.14 -19.29 -15.07
C GLY A 238 5.90 -19.67 -15.91
N GLY A 239 5.20 -18.66 -16.41
CA GLY A 239 4.00 -18.86 -17.21
C GLY A 239 2.83 -19.45 -16.41
N ALA A 240 2.12 -20.40 -17.01
CA ALA A 240 1.07 -21.17 -16.32
C ALA A 240 1.60 -21.97 -15.11
N GLY A 241 2.88 -22.39 -15.16
CA GLY A 241 3.49 -23.19 -14.10
C GLY A 241 3.62 -22.44 -12.78
N ILE A 242 3.92 -21.13 -12.82
CA ILE A 242 4.02 -20.34 -11.59
C ILE A 242 2.64 -20.01 -11.00
N VAL A 243 1.62 -19.82 -11.84
CA VAL A 243 0.22 -19.72 -11.38
C VAL A 243 -0.19 -21.00 -10.65
N ALA A 244 0.14 -22.17 -11.20
CA ALA A 244 -0.12 -23.46 -10.54
C ALA A 244 0.60 -23.59 -9.19
N LYS A 245 1.86 -23.13 -9.11
CA LYS A 245 2.61 -23.09 -7.84
C LYS A 245 2.02 -22.14 -6.81
N HIS A 246 1.58 -20.95 -7.21
CA HIS A 246 0.89 -20.01 -6.30
C HIS A 246 -0.41 -20.62 -5.76
N LEU A 247 -1.23 -21.23 -6.62
CA LEU A 247 -2.46 -21.92 -6.19
C LEU A 247 -2.19 -23.09 -5.24
N ALA A 248 -1.16 -23.89 -5.51
CA ALA A 248 -0.78 -25.00 -4.64
C ALA A 248 -0.25 -24.49 -3.29
N SER A 249 0.58 -23.44 -3.30
CA SER A 249 1.10 -22.78 -2.10
C SER A 249 -0.02 -22.14 -1.26
N ALA A 250 -1.04 -21.59 -1.92
CA ALA A 250 -2.25 -21.07 -1.28
C ALA A 250 -3.10 -22.17 -0.61
N GLY A 251 -2.77 -23.45 -0.82
CA GLY A 251 -3.38 -24.60 -0.16
C GLY A 251 -4.34 -25.40 -1.05
N THR A 252 -4.62 -24.97 -2.28
CA THR A 252 -5.57 -25.66 -3.17
C THR A 252 -4.99 -26.97 -3.75
N GLN A 253 -5.86 -27.90 -4.13
CA GLN A 253 -5.49 -29.13 -4.84
C GLN A 253 -5.38 -28.84 -6.33
N VAL A 254 -4.14 -28.78 -6.86
CA VAL A 254 -3.90 -28.31 -8.22
C VAL A 254 -3.60 -29.47 -9.16
N THR A 255 -4.36 -29.53 -10.25
CA THR A 255 -3.98 -30.26 -11.47
C THR A 255 -3.47 -29.24 -12.49
N PHE A 256 -2.33 -29.50 -13.14
CA PHE A 256 -1.76 -28.58 -14.13
C PHE A 256 -1.51 -29.28 -15.46
N SER A 257 -2.24 -28.86 -16.50
CA SER A 257 -2.07 -29.35 -17.87
C SER A 257 -1.37 -28.33 -18.77
N THR A 258 -0.33 -28.77 -19.48
CA THR A 258 0.44 -27.89 -20.38
C THR A 258 1.00 -28.66 -21.59
N VAL A 259 1.72 -27.97 -22.46
CA VAL A 259 2.47 -28.54 -23.58
C VAL A 259 3.94 -28.23 -23.39
N LEU A 260 4.79 -29.26 -23.47
CA LEU A 260 6.25 -29.14 -23.40
C LEU A 260 6.89 -29.73 -24.65
N GLY A 261 8.13 -29.31 -24.94
CA GLY A 261 8.97 -29.96 -25.93
C GLY A 261 9.54 -31.29 -25.43
N ASP A 262 10.38 -31.91 -26.26
CA ASP A 262 11.21 -33.06 -25.91
C ASP A 262 12.67 -32.61 -25.77
N ASP A 263 12.95 -31.86 -24.71
CA ASP A 263 14.25 -31.20 -24.48
C ASP A 263 14.64 -31.12 -23.00
N ALA A 264 15.89 -30.73 -22.73
CA ALA A 264 16.41 -30.61 -21.37
C ALA A 264 15.64 -29.58 -20.52
N THR A 265 15.07 -28.55 -21.17
CA THR A 265 14.22 -27.56 -20.51
C THR A 265 12.92 -28.19 -20.01
N ALA A 266 12.30 -29.11 -20.78
CA ALA A 266 11.14 -29.88 -20.35
C ALA A 266 11.47 -30.75 -19.13
N GLU A 267 12.64 -31.36 -19.09
CA GLU A 267 13.08 -32.18 -17.95
C GLU A 267 13.26 -31.34 -16.68
N PHE A 268 13.80 -30.12 -16.80
CA PHE A 268 13.84 -29.16 -15.69
C PHE A 268 12.43 -28.85 -15.16
N VAL A 269 11.47 -28.54 -16.06
CA VAL A 269 10.07 -28.29 -15.66
C VAL A 269 9.47 -29.47 -14.91
N LYS A 270 9.66 -30.70 -15.42
CA LYS A 270 9.15 -31.93 -14.79
C LYS A 270 9.74 -32.13 -13.39
N GLN A 271 11.04 -31.88 -13.20
CA GLN A 271 11.71 -32.02 -11.91
C GLN A 271 11.23 -30.96 -10.91
N ASP A 272 11.17 -29.70 -11.34
CA ASP A 272 10.76 -28.57 -10.51
C ASP A 272 9.29 -28.69 -10.05
N LEU A 273 8.38 -29.04 -10.96
CA LEU A 273 6.98 -29.28 -10.60
C LEU A 273 6.78 -30.59 -9.84
N GLY A 274 7.59 -31.63 -10.12
CA GLY A 274 7.57 -32.89 -9.38
C GLY A 274 8.02 -32.77 -7.93
N ALA A 275 8.71 -31.68 -7.56
CA ALA A 275 9.04 -31.35 -6.17
C ALA A 275 7.88 -30.65 -5.42
N THR A 276 6.75 -30.42 -6.08
CA THR A 276 5.54 -29.81 -5.50
C THR A 276 4.41 -30.83 -5.41
N ASN A 277 3.33 -30.50 -4.69
CA ASN A 277 2.12 -31.34 -4.60
C ASN A 277 1.15 -31.15 -5.78
N ILE A 278 1.64 -30.69 -6.94
CA ILE A 278 0.83 -30.46 -8.14
C ILE A 278 0.68 -31.77 -8.92
N ASP A 279 -0.55 -32.14 -9.28
CA ASP A 279 -0.81 -33.21 -10.23
C ASP A 279 -0.48 -32.73 -11.64
N PHE A 280 0.75 -32.98 -12.09
CA PHE A 280 1.34 -32.39 -13.27
C PHE A 280 1.19 -33.24 -14.54
N HIS A 281 0.69 -32.60 -15.59
CA HIS A 281 0.15 -33.24 -16.79
C HIS A 281 0.65 -32.58 -18.08
N ALA A 282 1.90 -32.85 -18.46
CA ALA A 282 2.46 -32.37 -19.72
C ALA A 282 2.08 -33.24 -20.93
N VAL A 283 1.64 -32.61 -22.02
CA VAL A 283 1.59 -33.24 -23.36
C VAL A 283 2.88 -32.89 -24.10
N VAL A 284 3.65 -33.91 -24.49
CA VAL A 284 4.94 -33.71 -25.18
C VAL A 284 4.71 -33.52 -26.69
N ASP A 285 5.31 -32.47 -27.24
CA ASP A 285 5.42 -32.20 -28.67
C ASP A 285 6.89 -32.17 -29.10
N PRO A 286 7.41 -33.22 -29.75
CA PRO A 286 8.82 -33.29 -30.12
C PRO A 286 9.22 -32.29 -31.23
N ASN A 287 8.26 -31.61 -31.87
CA ASN A 287 8.52 -30.69 -32.97
C ASN A 287 8.62 -29.22 -32.53
N ARG A 288 8.40 -28.92 -31.25
CA ARG A 288 8.56 -27.58 -30.69
C ARG A 288 9.49 -27.59 -29.49
N PRO A 289 10.27 -26.52 -29.27
CA PRO A 289 11.01 -26.35 -28.03
C PRO A 289 10.04 -26.07 -26.88
N THR A 290 10.41 -26.48 -25.67
CA THR A 290 9.84 -25.92 -24.45
C THR A 290 10.16 -24.43 -24.40
N THR A 291 9.14 -23.59 -24.26
CA THR A 291 9.27 -22.13 -24.25
C THR A 291 10.28 -21.69 -23.21
N ASN A 292 11.38 -21.08 -23.65
CA ASN A 292 12.43 -20.58 -22.79
C ASN A 292 12.78 -19.13 -23.12
N LYS A 293 12.84 -18.28 -22.11
CA LYS A 293 13.19 -16.85 -22.22
C LYS A 293 14.46 -16.59 -21.43
N ASP A 294 15.57 -16.44 -22.14
CA ASP A 294 16.91 -16.36 -21.54
C ASP A 294 17.41 -14.91 -21.53
N VAL A 295 17.48 -14.31 -20.35
CA VAL A 295 18.01 -12.96 -20.14
C VAL A 295 19.47 -13.04 -19.76
N ILE A 296 20.32 -12.49 -20.62
CA ILE A 296 21.76 -12.35 -20.37
C ILE A 296 21.98 -11.08 -19.54
N VAL A 297 22.51 -11.23 -18.34
CA VAL A 297 22.76 -10.15 -17.37
C VAL A 297 24.26 -9.98 -17.17
N ALA A 298 24.76 -8.75 -17.28
CA ALA A 298 26.14 -8.43 -16.91
C ALA A 298 26.24 -7.07 -16.24
N ALA A 299 27.12 -6.95 -15.25
CA ALA A 299 27.31 -5.71 -14.47
C ALA A 299 26.00 -5.11 -13.93
N GLY A 300 25.04 -5.95 -13.55
CA GLY A 300 23.72 -5.53 -13.05
C GLY A 300 22.71 -5.09 -14.12
N HIS A 301 23.06 -5.17 -15.42
CA HIS A 301 22.20 -4.76 -16.52
C HIS A 301 21.74 -5.95 -17.36
N HIS A 302 20.47 -5.93 -17.80
CA HIS A 302 19.96 -6.86 -18.81
C HIS A 302 20.50 -6.45 -20.18
N LEU A 303 21.31 -7.30 -20.81
CA LEU A 303 21.99 -6.99 -22.07
C LEU A 303 21.19 -7.42 -23.29
N LEU A 304 20.73 -8.68 -23.29
CA LEU A 304 20.05 -9.32 -24.40
C LEU A 304 19.08 -10.36 -23.85
N LYS A 305 17.94 -10.52 -24.50
CA LYS A 305 17.02 -11.64 -24.27
C LYS A 305 17.01 -12.56 -25.49
N VAL A 306 17.21 -13.85 -25.28
CA VAL A 306 17.16 -14.90 -26.30
C VAL A 306 15.95 -15.80 -26.01
N ASP A 307 14.92 -15.67 -26.83
CA ASP A 307 13.69 -16.45 -26.70
C ASP A 307 13.78 -17.70 -27.60
N ARG A 308 13.78 -18.90 -26.99
CA ARG A 308 13.65 -20.20 -27.68
C ARG A 308 12.19 -20.63 -27.60
N VAL A 309 11.42 -20.29 -28.64
CA VAL A 309 9.96 -20.42 -28.62
C VAL A 309 9.42 -20.88 -29.98
N ASP A 310 8.31 -21.59 -29.96
CA ASP A 310 7.46 -21.80 -31.15
C ASP A 310 6.06 -21.24 -30.84
N ASN A 311 5.64 -20.24 -31.62
CA ASN A 311 4.35 -19.57 -31.44
C ASN A 311 3.28 -20.07 -32.42
N SER A 312 3.56 -21.15 -33.15
CA SER A 312 2.58 -21.79 -34.01
C SER A 312 1.47 -22.46 -33.17
N PRO A 313 0.22 -22.48 -33.66
CA PRO A 313 -0.85 -23.24 -33.01
C PRO A 313 -0.45 -24.69 -32.74
N ILE A 314 -0.86 -25.22 -31.59
CA ILE A 314 -0.60 -26.63 -31.27
C ILE A 314 -1.30 -27.56 -32.28
N PRO A 315 -0.68 -28.71 -32.64
CA PRO A 315 -1.30 -29.69 -33.53
C PRO A 315 -2.63 -30.23 -32.99
N GLU A 316 -3.54 -30.62 -33.89
CA GLU A 316 -4.87 -31.15 -33.55
C GLU A 316 -4.82 -32.34 -32.58
N ARG A 317 -3.82 -33.22 -32.71
CA ARG A 317 -3.62 -34.34 -31.79
C ARG A 317 -3.44 -33.86 -30.35
N ILE A 318 -2.61 -32.85 -30.14
CA ILE A 318 -2.30 -32.28 -28.81
C ILE A 318 -3.52 -31.52 -28.28
N ARG A 319 -4.19 -30.76 -29.15
CA ARG A 319 -5.43 -30.07 -28.82
C ARG A 319 -6.50 -31.04 -28.30
N ARG A 320 -6.71 -32.18 -28.96
CA ARG A 320 -7.64 -33.22 -28.48
C ARG A 320 -7.26 -33.75 -27.11
N THR A 321 -5.97 -34.05 -26.88
CA THR A 321 -5.51 -34.50 -25.56
C THR A 321 -5.79 -33.46 -24.47
N LEU A 322 -5.60 -32.17 -24.74
CA LEU A 322 -5.95 -31.11 -23.79
C LEU A 322 -7.47 -31.02 -23.56
N ILE A 323 -8.28 -31.11 -24.61
CA ILE A 323 -9.75 -31.13 -24.52
C ILE A 323 -10.21 -32.30 -23.63
N ASP A 324 -9.71 -33.51 -23.88
CA ASP A 324 -10.08 -34.71 -23.12
C ASP A 324 -9.68 -34.58 -21.65
N ARG A 325 -8.51 -33.98 -21.38
CA ARG A 325 -8.05 -33.69 -20.01
C ARG A 325 -8.94 -32.67 -19.31
N ILE A 326 -9.23 -31.53 -19.95
CA ILE A 326 -10.12 -30.49 -19.39
C ILE A 326 -11.50 -31.08 -19.05
N ALA A 327 -12.02 -31.96 -19.91
CA ALA A 327 -13.32 -32.58 -19.68
C ALA A 327 -13.34 -33.68 -18.60
N SER A 328 -12.21 -34.36 -18.38
CA SER A 328 -12.12 -35.53 -17.48
C SER A 328 -11.59 -35.22 -16.08
N VAL A 329 -10.76 -34.19 -15.93
CA VAL A 329 -10.23 -33.76 -14.63
C VAL A 329 -11.36 -33.10 -13.82
N PRO A 330 -11.72 -33.64 -12.65
CA PRO A 330 -12.75 -33.04 -11.84
C PRO A 330 -12.20 -31.81 -11.12
N ALA A 331 -12.71 -30.63 -11.49
CA ALA A 331 -12.26 -29.36 -10.94
C ALA A 331 -13.44 -28.47 -10.57
N ASP A 332 -13.29 -27.76 -9.46
CA ASP A 332 -14.23 -26.74 -9.01
C ASP A 332 -13.96 -25.42 -9.74
N ILE A 333 -12.69 -25.18 -10.05
CA ILE A 333 -12.19 -24.00 -10.77
C ILE A 333 -11.32 -24.43 -11.94
N VAL A 334 -11.54 -23.87 -13.13
CA VAL A 334 -10.68 -24.04 -14.30
C VAL A 334 -10.07 -22.70 -14.69
N VAL A 335 -8.73 -22.65 -14.70
CA VAL A 335 -7.95 -21.44 -14.96
C VAL A 335 -7.22 -21.56 -16.28
N PHE A 336 -7.50 -20.65 -17.21
CA PHE A 336 -6.76 -20.51 -18.46
C PHE A 336 -5.76 -19.36 -18.34
N THR A 337 -4.48 -19.66 -18.55
CA THR A 337 -3.38 -18.69 -18.47
C THR A 337 -2.66 -18.59 -19.83
N ASP A 338 -2.95 -17.52 -20.57
CA ASP A 338 -2.51 -17.35 -21.95
C ASP A 338 -1.30 -16.42 -22.08
N PHE A 339 -0.21 -16.96 -22.64
CA PHE A 339 1.01 -16.21 -22.97
C PHE A 339 1.30 -16.21 -24.48
N ARG A 340 0.36 -16.72 -25.30
CA ARG A 340 0.43 -16.80 -26.76
C ARG A 340 1.59 -17.63 -27.32
N HIS A 341 1.86 -18.77 -26.69
CA HIS A 341 2.87 -19.76 -27.15
C HIS A 341 2.25 -21.02 -27.80
N GLY A 342 0.98 -20.94 -28.18
CA GLY A 342 0.35 -21.88 -29.12
C GLY A 342 -0.85 -22.63 -28.57
N ILE A 343 -0.97 -22.81 -27.24
CA ILE A 343 -2.13 -23.47 -26.63
C ILE A 343 -3.39 -22.65 -26.87
N PHE A 344 -3.32 -21.35 -26.62
CA PHE A 344 -4.44 -20.42 -26.79
C PHE A 344 -4.24 -19.53 -28.01
N ASN A 345 -5.24 -19.54 -28.88
CA ASN A 345 -5.42 -18.63 -30.00
C ASN A 345 -6.89 -18.65 -30.43
N ARG A 346 -7.26 -17.77 -31.37
CA ARG A 346 -8.63 -17.64 -31.89
C ARG A 346 -9.24 -18.96 -32.37
N GLU A 347 -8.44 -19.90 -32.87
CA GLU A 347 -8.92 -21.22 -33.31
C GLU A 347 -9.09 -22.19 -32.13
N THR A 348 -8.14 -22.23 -31.20
CA THR A 348 -8.14 -23.25 -30.13
C THR A 348 -9.05 -22.90 -28.96
N ILE A 349 -9.17 -21.62 -28.60
CA ILE A 349 -9.93 -21.17 -27.42
C ILE A 349 -11.38 -21.67 -27.42
N PRO A 350 -12.18 -21.55 -28.50
CA PRO A 350 -13.57 -22.01 -28.49
C PRO A 350 -13.72 -23.51 -28.18
N HIS A 351 -12.78 -24.34 -28.65
CA HIS A 351 -12.78 -25.77 -28.39
C HIS A 351 -12.41 -26.09 -26.94
N LEU A 352 -11.40 -25.41 -26.40
CA LEU A 352 -10.95 -25.58 -25.01
C LEU A 352 -12.02 -25.10 -24.02
N VAL A 353 -12.65 -23.95 -24.28
CA VAL A 353 -13.75 -23.41 -23.46
C VAL A 353 -14.94 -24.37 -23.44
N LYS A 354 -15.29 -24.97 -24.58
CA LYS A 354 -16.39 -25.96 -24.67
C LYS A 354 -16.11 -27.23 -23.87
N ALA A 355 -14.84 -27.56 -23.65
CA ALA A 355 -14.44 -28.74 -22.89
C ALA A 355 -14.60 -28.54 -21.37
N ILE A 356 -14.64 -27.29 -20.89
CA ILE A 356 -14.76 -26.99 -19.47
C ILE A 356 -16.09 -27.54 -18.92
N PRO A 357 -16.09 -28.30 -17.81
CA PRO A 357 -17.32 -28.75 -17.16
C PRO A 357 -18.25 -27.57 -16.85
N LYS A 358 -19.54 -27.71 -17.16
CA LYS A 358 -20.53 -26.62 -16.96
C LYS A 358 -20.66 -26.15 -15.52
N THR A 359 -20.27 -26.98 -14.56
CA THR A 359 -20.30 -26.70 -13.12
C THR A 359 -19.04 -25.99 -12.63
N ALA A 360 -17.97 -25.97 -13.41
CA ALA A 360 -16.70 -25.38 -13.01
C ALA A 360 -16.71 -23.86 -13.19
N PHE A 361 -16.08 -23.17 -12.24
CA PHE A 361 -15.88 -21.73 -12.29
C PHE A 361 -14.74 -21.39 -13.25
N ARG A 362 -15.01 -20.56 -14.25
CA ARG A 362 -14.08 -20.27 -15.36
C ARG A 362 -13.30 -19.00 -15.10
N VAL A 363 -11.98 -19.12 -15.09
CA VAL A 363 -11.04 -18.01 -14.87
C VAL A 363 -10.11 -17.88 -16.06
N ALA A 364 -9.87 -16.64 -16.52
CA ALA A 364 -8.89 -16.39 -17.58
C ALA A 364 -7.99 -15.19 -17.26
N ASP A 365 -6.71 -15.35 -17.57
CA ASP A 365 -5.71 -14.29 -17.66
C ASP A 365 -4.98 -14.42 -19.00
N SER A 366 -4.85 -13.34 -19.76
CA SER A 366 -4.20 -13.33 -21.07
C SER A 366 -3.25 -12.15 -21.16
N GLN A 367 -1.97 -12.45 -21.30
CA GLN A 367 -0.90 -11.48 -21.11
C GLN A 367 -0.47 -10.82 -22.41
N VAL A 368 -0.10 -9.54 -22.33
CA VAL A 368 0.53 -8.78 -23.41
C VAL A 368 2.00 -8.53 -23.06
N ALA A 369 2.88 -9.38 -23.60
CA ALA A 369 4.33 -9.34 -23.36
C ALA A 369 5.10 -9.18 -24.68
N SER A 370 6.01 -10.10 -25.02
CA SER A 370 6.64 -10.16 -26.36
C SER A 370 5.65 -10.58 -27.46
N ARG A 371 4.51 -11.14 -27.06
CA ARG A 371 3.37 -11.50 -27.90
C ARG A 371 2.10 -10.86 -27.35
N TRP A 372 1.09 -10.82 -28.19
CA TRP A 372 -0.14 -10.08 -27.92
C TRP A 372 -1.29 -11.04 -27.60
N GLY A 373 -1.48 -11.31 -26.31
CA GLY A 373 -2.69 -11.90 -25.75
C GLY A 373 -3.90 -10.99 -26.01
N ASN A 374 -5.09 -11.57 -26.09
CA ASN A 374 -6.32 -10.78 -26.11
C ASN A 374 -7.34 -11.40 -25.16
N ILE A 375 -7.52 -10.76 -24.01
CA ILE A 375 -8.44 -11.23 -22.98
C ILE A 375 -9.90 -11.28 -23.48
N LEU A 376 -10.26 -10.51 -24.51
CA LEU A 376 -11.59 -10.56 -25.14
C LEU A 376 -11.84 -11.84 -25.95
N GLU A 377 -10.88 -12.73 -26.10
CA GLU A 377 -11.13 -14.07 -26.65
C GLU A 377 -11.75 -15.02 -25.61
N PHE A 378 -11.65 -14.70 -24.32
CA PHE A 378 -12.18 -15.47 -23.19
C PHE A 378 -13.58 -14.98 -22.78
N GLN A 379 -14.49 -15.00 -23.75
CA GLN A 379 -15.86 -14.50 -23.60
C GLN A 379 -16.68 -15.29 -22.58
N GLY A 380 -17.43 -14.58 -21.73
CA GLY A 380 -18.38 -15.21 -20.81
C GLY A 380 -17.76 -15.89 -19.59
N PHE A 381 -16.48 -15.64 -19.28
CA PHE A 381 -15.79 -16.19 -18.13
C PHE A 381 -16.32 -15.62 -16.80
N ASP A 382 -16.20 -16.39 -15.73
CA ASP A 382 -16.71 -15.97 -14.42
C ASP A 382 -15.79 -14.91 -13.78
N LEU A 383 -14.47 -15.03 -13.97
CA LEU A 383 -13.47 -14.07 -13.54
C LEU A 383 -12.41 -13.84 -14.63
N ILE A 384 -12.09 -12.58 -14.89
CA ILE A 384 -10.91 -12.19 -15.66
C ILE A 384 -10.06 -11.17 -14.91
N THR A 385 -8.75 -11.22 -15.07
CA THR A 385 -7.81 -10.39 -14.29
C THR A 385 -6.78 -9.59 -15.11
N PRO A 386 -7.11 -8.96 -16.24
CA PRO A 386 -6.13 -8.23 -17.04
C PRO A 386 -5.54 -7.02 -16.29
N ASN A 387 -4.33 -6.61 -16.66
CA ASN A 387 -3.78 -5.31 -16.29
C ASN A 387 -4.21 -4.20 -17.26
N GLU A 388 -3.93 -2.94 -16.92
CA GLU A 388 -4.29 -1.80 -17.77
C GLU A 388 -3.71 -1.90 -19.19
N ARG A 389 -2.48 -2.40 -19.35
CA ARG A 389 -1.85 -2.53 -20.67
C ARG A 389 -2.59 -3.56 -21.53
N GLU A 390 -2.97 -4.69 -20.93
CA GLU A 390 -3.76 -5.74 -21.56
C GLU A 390 -5.16 -5.25 -21.95
N ALA A 391 -5.82 -4.50 -21.06
CA ALA A 391 -7.12 -3.89 -21.31
C ALA A 391 -7.08 -2.91 -22.49
N ARG A 392 -6.11 -1.99 -22.49
CA ARG A 392 -5.91 -1.01 -23.57
C ARG A 392 -5.62 -1.69 -24.89
N PHE A 393 -4.76 -2.71 -24.87
CA PHE A 393 -4.45 -3.48 -26.06
C PHE A 393 -5.69 -4.19 -26.63
N ALA A 394 -6.46 -4.86 -25.76
CA ALA A 394 -7.66 -5.60 -26.17
C ALA A 394 -8.74 -4.70 -26.79
N LEU A 395 -8.91 -3.48 -26.27
CA LEU A 395 -9.90 -2.51 -26.75
C LEU A 395 -9.38 -1.58 -27.86
N GLY A 396 -8.06 -1.55 -28.10
CA GLY A 396 -7.45 -0.53 -28.96
C GLY A 396 -7.59 0.89 -28.39
N ASP A 397 -7.61 1.04 -27.07
CA ASP A 397 -7.86 2.31 -26.37
C ASP A 397 -6.56 2.95 -25.85
N GLN A 398 -6.32 4.22 -26.21
CA GLN A 398 -5.13 4.97 -25.79
C GLN A 398 -5.42 6.07 -24.76
N ASP A 399 -6.65 6.59 -24.74
CA ASP A 399 -6.95 7.89 -24.14
C ASP A 399 -7.94 7.82 -22.97
N SER A 400 -8.71 6.74 -22.84
CA SER A 400 -9.75 6.67 -21.83
C SER A 400 -9.15 6.62 -20.42
N VAL A 401 -9.84 7.28 -19.47
CA VAL A 401 -9.55 7.09 -18.05
C VAL A 401 -9.94 5.67 -17.62
N VAL A 402 -9.39 5.22 -16.48
CA VAL A 402 -9.43 3.80 -16.08
C VAL A 402 -10.85 3.25 -15.94
N ARG A 403 -11.80 4.04 -15.42
CA ARG A 403 -13.18 3.56 -15.22
C ARG A 403 -13.89 3.24 -16.55
N PRO A 404 -14.05 4.17 -17.51
CA PRO A 404 -14.62 3.85 -18.82
C PRO A 404 -13.89 2.71 -19.54
N LEU A 405 -12.56 2.65 -19.45
CA LEU A 405 -11.77 1.56 -20.01
C LEU A 405 -12.21 0.20 -19.45
N GLY A 406 -12.27 0.08 -18.11
CA GLY A 406 -12.68 -1.16 -17.46
C GLY A 406 -14.15 -1.49 -17.67
N THR A 407 -15.04 -0.50 -17.69
CA THR A 407 -16.47 -0.68 -18.01
C THR A 407 -16.66 -1.25 -19.41
N GLU A 408 -15.96 -0.69 -20.40
CA GLU A 408 -16.07 -1.17 -21.79
C GLU A 408 -15.46 -2.57 -21.94
N LEU A 409 -14.34 -2.85 -21.28
CA LEU A 409 -13.74 -4.18 -21.26
C LEU A 409 -14.68 -5.21 -20.64
N TYR A 410 -15.26 -4.89 -19.48
CA TYR A 410 -16.21 -5.74 -18.78
C TYR A 410 -17.42 -6.07 -19.66
N ARG A 411 -17.98 -5.06 -20.33
CA ARG A 411 -19.11 -5.19 -21.25
C ARG A 411 -18.77 -6.05 -22.46
N GLN A 412 -17.63 -5.81 -23.11
CA GLN A 412 -17.21 -6.56 -24.29
C GLN A 412 -16.75 -7.99 -23.98
N ALA A 413 -16.19 -8.25 -22.79
CA ALA A 413 -15.77 -9.59 -22.37
C ALA A 413 -16.94 -10.49 -21.97
N HIS A 414 -18.12 -9.89 -21.70
CA HIS A 414 -19.28 -10.57 -21.13
C HIS A 414 -18.96 -11.39 -19.88
N CYS A 415 -17.93 -10.99 -19.12
CA CYS A 415 -17.51 -11.68 -17.91
C CYS A 415 -18.41 -11.34 -16.72
N LYS A 416 -18.45 -12.19 -15.68
CA LYS A 416 -19.23 -11.88 -14.47
C LYS A 416 -18.51 -10.95 -13.50
N THR A 417 -17.18 -11.01 -13.47
CA THR A 417 -16.33 -10.15 -12.64
C THR A 417 -15.02 -9.87 -13.36
N LEU A 418 -14.63 -8.60 -13.39
CA LEU A 418 -13.34 -8.14 -13.90
C LEU A 418 -12.56 -7.53 -12.74
N LEU A 419 -11.36 -8.03 -12.50
CA LEU A 419 -10.39 -7.38 -11.61
C LEU A 419 -9.29 -6.74 -12.46
N LEU A 420 -9.43 -5.45 -12.73
CA LEU A 420 -8.48 -4.68 -13.54
C LEU A 420 -7.27 -4.28 -12.70
N LYS A 421 -6.11 -4.87 -12.97
CA LYS A 421 -4.85 -4.63 -12.23
C LYS A 421 -4.24 -3.28 -12.65
N LEU A 422 -3.93 -2.41 -11.68
CA LEU A 422 -3.43 -1.04 -11.91
C LEU A 422 -2.03 -0.79 -11.32
N GLY A 423 -1.29 -1.87 -11.00
CA GLY A 423 0.06 -1.81 -10.46
C GLY A 423 0.10 -1.13 -9.09
N PRO A 424 0.93 -0.09 -8.87
CA PRO A 424 1.04 0.60 -7.58
C PRO A 424 -0.27 1.19 -7.06
N ARG A 425 -1.24 1.47 -7.96
CA ARG A 425 -2.57 1.98 -7.61
C ARG A 425 -3.53 0.89 -7.10
N GLY A 426 -3.08 -0.36 -7.01
CA GLY A 426 -3.89 -1.51 -6.62
C GLY A 426 -4.70 -2.05 -7.79
N LEU A 427 -6.01 -2.22 -7.60
CA LEU A 427 -6.91 -2.72 -8.63
C LEU A 427 -8.27 -2.02 -8.61
N MET A 428 -8.99 -2.14 -9.73
CA MET A 428 -10.39 -1.75 -9.85
C MET A 428 -11.23 -2.97 -10.23
N ALA A 429 -12.19 -3.30 -9.39
CA ALA A 429 -13.10 -4.42 -9.60
C ALA A 429 -14.39 -3.91 -10.28
N PHE A 430 -14.87 -4.64 -11.28
CA PHE A 430 -16.14 -4.41 -11.95
C PHE A 430 -17.02 -5.65 -11.77
N ARG A 431 -18.27 -5.45 -11.35
CA ARG A 431 -19.22 -6.50 -10.98
C ARG A 431 -20.65 -6.10 -11.39
N GLY A 432 -21.39 -7.05 -11.92
CA GLY A 432 -22.78 -6.83 -12.37
C GLY A 432 -22.88 -5.90 -13.58
N GLU A 433 -23.91 -6.09 -14.42
CA GLU A 433 -24.23 -5.07 -15.43
C GLU A 433 -24.76 -3.81 -14.71
N PRO A 434 -24.25 -2.61 -15.01
CA PRO A 434 -24.77 -1.38 -14.43
C PRO A 434 -26.27 -1.27 -14.73
N LYS A 435 -27.12 -1.26 -13.69
CA LYS A 435 -28.57 -1.07 -13.91
C LYS A 435 -28.89 0.35 -14.38
N SER A 436 -27.97 1.29 -14.17
CA SER A 436 -27.94 2.65 -14.70
C SER A 436 -26.50 3.17 -14.76
N ASP A 437 -26.27 4.27 -15.48
CA ASP A 437 -24.98 4.98 -15.53
C ASP A 437 -24.50 5.49 -14.14
N GLU A 438 -25.39 5.47 -13.14
CA GLU A 438 -25.16 5.89 -11.76
C GLU A 438 -25.10 4.72 -10.76
N ASP A 439 -25.04 3.47 -11.21
CA ASP A 439 -24.92 2.33 -10.31
C ASP A 439 -23.50 2.29 -9.69
N VAL A 440 -23.34 3.05 -8.60
CA VAL A 440 -22.09 3.20 -7.84
C VAL A 440 -21.58 1.90 -7.23
N ARG A 441 -22.38 0.81 -7.23
CA ARG A 441 -21.97 -0.51 -6.74
C ARG A 441 -21.45 -1.43 -7.84
N SER A 442 -21.57 -1.02 -9.11
CA SER A 442 -21.08 -1.79 -10.27
C SER A 442 -19.55 -1.88 -10.35
N PHE A 443 -18.83 -1.05 -9.59
CA PHE A 443 -17.39 -1.11 -9.47
C PHE A 443 -16.89 -0.59 -8.11
N PHE A 444 -15.66 -0.93 -7.75
CA PHE A 444 -14.96 -0.37 -6.60
C PHE A 444 -13.44 -0.48 -6.79
N ALA A 445 -12.66 0.27 -6.00
CA ALA A 445 -11.21 0.25 -6.03
C ALA A 445 -10.64 -0.30 -4.72
N VAL A 446 -9.54 -1.04 -4.82
CA VAL A 446 -8.78 -1.58 -3.70
C VAL A 446 -7.32 -1.17 -3.91
N ASP A 447 -6.70 -0.60 -2.87
CA ASP A 447 -5.29 -0.18 -2.92
C ASP A 447 -4.34 -1.39 -2.97
N SER A 448 -3.07 -1.17 -3.31
CA SER A 448 -2.11 -2.27 -3.48
C SER A 448 -1.69 -2.92 -2.17
N PHE A 449 -1.82 -2.22 -1.03
CA PHE A 449 -1.37 -2.66 0.31
C PHE A 449 0.10 -3.11 0.40
N ALA A 450 0.92 -2.76 -0.59
CA ALA A 450 2.35 -3.04 -0.58
C ALA A 450 3.09 -1.95 0.21
N ASP A 451 3.89 -2.36 1.18
CA ASP A 451 4.68 -1.47 2.03
C ASP A 451 6.03 -1.13 1.37
N ASN A 452 6.73 -2.15 0.89
CA ASN A 452 8.09 -2.03 0.34
C ASN A 452 8.28 -2.88 -0.91
N VAL A 453 7.98 -2.32 -2.07
CA VAL A 453 8.10 -3.02 -3.37
C VAL A 453 9.57 -3.32 -3.68
N VAL A 454 9.90 -4.60 -3.80
CA VAL A 454 11.22 -5.11 -4.18
C VAL A 454 11.24 -5.54 -5.64
N ASP A 455 10.28 -6.38 -6.06
CA ASP A 455 10.19 -6.90 -7.42
C ASP A 455 8.74 -7.19 -7.79
N ALA A 456 8.19 -6.53 -8.82
CA ALA A 456 6.78 -6.70 -9.18
C ALA A 456 6.48 -7.99 -9.99
N VAL A 457 7.50 -8.75 -10.36
CA VAL A 457 7.35 -9.97 -11.17
C VAL A 457 6.45 -10.99 -10.45
N GLY A 458 5.43 -11.50 -11.15
CA GLY A 458 4.53 -12.52 -10.61
C GLY A 458 3.42 -12.03 -9.68
N SER A 459 3.40 -10.75 -9.32
CA SER A 459 2.35 -10.15 -8.47
C SER A 459 0.94 -10.33 -9.04
N GLY A 460 0.80 -10.27 -10.37
CA GLY A 460 -0.46 -10.55 -11.05
C GLY A 460 -0.89 -12.02 -10.98
N ASP A 461 0.06 -12.95 -11.00
CA ASP A 461 -0.20 -14.39 -10.89
C ASP A 461 -0.63 -14.74 -9.46
N ALA A 462 0.05 -14.15 -8.46
CA ALA A 462 -0.28 -14.26 -7.04
C ALA A 462 -1.67 -13.69 -6.74
N LEU A 463 -2.05 -12.57 -7.37
CA LEU A 463 -3.39 -11.99 -7.27
C LEU A 463 -4.45 -12.97 -7.75
N LEU A 464 -4.27 -13.53 -8.95
CA LEU A 464 -5.23 -14.48 -9.51
C LEU A 464 -5.37 -15.72 -8.61
N ALA A 465 -4.26 -16.23 -8.08
CA ALA A 465 -4.24 -17.44 -7.27
C ALA A 465 -5.06 -17.34 -5.97
N TYR A 466 -5.25 -16.13 -5.43
CA TYR A 466 -6.10 -15.91 -4.25
C TYR A 466 -7.49 -15.38 -4.61
N ALA A 467 -7.60 -14.55 -5.65
CA ALA A 467 -8.87 -14.00 -6.09
C ALA A 467 -9.81 -15.09 -6.63
N ALA A 468 -9.31 -16.06 -7.41
CA ALA A 468 -10.15 -17.08 -8.02
C ALA A 468 -10.80 -18.03 -6.99
N PRO A 469 -10.05 -18.67 -6.07
CA PRO A 469 -10.62 -19.45 -4.97
C PRO A 469 -11.60 -18.67 -4.09
N ALA A 470 -11.22 -17.44 -3.71
CA ALA A 470 -12.06 -16.59 -2.87
C ALA A 470 -13.40 -16.23 -3.56
N MET A 471 -13.35 -15.88 -4.84
CA MET A 471 -14.54 -15.58 -5.64
C MET A 471 -15.44 -16.80 -5.77
N TYR A 472 -14.87 -18.00 -6.00
CA TYR A 472 -15.62 -19.24 -6.09
C TYR A 472 -16.33 -19.59 -4.76
N LEU A 473 -15.62 -19.50 -3.64
CA LEU A 473 -16.15 -19.89 -2.32
C LEU A 473 -17.26 -18.98 -1.82
N THR A 474 -17.20 -17.69 -2.16
CA THR A 474 -18.03 -16.66 -1.54
C THR A 474 -19.01 -15.99 -2.49
N GLY A 475 -18.72 -15.99 -3.80
CA GLY A 475 -19.41 -15.14 -4.77
C GLY A 475 -19.23 -13.64 -4.53
N ASN A 476 -18.34 -13.23 -3.61
CA ASN A 476 -18.16 -11.84 -3.21
C ASN A 476 -16.87 -11.25 -3.81
N ALA A 477 -17.05 -10.33 -4.77
CA ALA A 477 -15.95 -9.67 -5.45
C ALA A 477 -15.04 -8.86 -4.50
N VAL A 478 -15.54 -8.35 -3.38
CA VAL A 478 -14.72 -7.59 -2.41
C VAL A 478 -13.73 -8.52 -1.71
N ILE A 479 -14.17 -9.70 -1.26
CA ILE A 479 -13.27 -10.69 -0.66
C ILE A 479 -12.19 -11.11 -1.67
N ALA A 480 -12.60 -11.42 -2.91
CA ALA A 480 -11.68 -11.80 -3.97
C ALA A 480 -10.65 -10.69 -4.30
N ALA A 481 -11.12 -9.45 -4.41
CA ALA A 481 -10.28 -8.29 -4.67
C ALA A 481 -9.29 -8.01 -3.54
N VAL A 482 -9.73 -8.09 -2.28
CA VAL A 482 -8.88 -7.84 -1.11
C VAL A 482 -7.84 -8.94 -0.98
N LEU A 483 -8.23 -10.22 -0.93
CA LEU A 483 -7.27 -11.33 -0.80
C LEU A 483 -6.30 -11.38 -1.98
N GLY A 484 -6.77 -11.13 -3.20
CA GLY A 484 -5.92 -11.00 -4.38
C GLY A 484 -4.92 -9.85 -4.25
N SER A 485 -5.35 -8.68 -3.77
CA SER A 485 -4.45 -7.53 -3.58
C SER A 485 -3.41 -7.79 -2.49
N LEU A 486 -3.78 -8.44 -1.38
CA LEU A 486 -2.83 -8.80 -0.32
C LEU A 486 -1.79 -9.81 -0.82
N SER A 487 -2.19 -10.79 -1.62
CA SER A 487 -1.26 -11.73 -2.24
C SER A 487 -0.30 -11.04 -3.23
N ALA A 488 -0.82 -10.11 -4.04
CA ALA A 488 0.01 -9.30 -4.92
C ALA A 488 1.03 -8.44 -4.15
N ALA A 489 0.61 -7.88 -3.00
CA ALA A 489 1.46 -7.11 -2.11
C ALA A 489 2.60 -7.96 -1.54
N VAL A 490 2.27 -9.14 -1.00
CA VAL A 490 3.28 -10.08 -0.50
C VAL A 490 4.25 -10.46 -1.61
N ALA A 491 3.75 -10.86 -2.78
CA ALA A 491 4.59 -11.28 -3.90
C ALA A 491 5.57 -10.18 -4.32
N CYS A 492 5.13 -8.91 -4.35
CA CYS A 492 5.99 -7.83 -4.81
C CYS A 492 6.98 -7.28 -3.78
N GLU A 493 6.83 -7.64 -2.50
CA GLU A 493 7.74 -7.31 -1.40
C GLU A 493 8.94 -8.27 -1.29
N HIS A 494 8.95 -9.34 -2.11
CA HIS A 494 10.03 -10.31 -2.18
C HIS A 494 10.70 -10.30 -3.55
N GLN A 495 11.93 -10.79 -3.61
CA GLN A 495 12.67 -10.86 -4.87
C GLN A 495 12.26 -12.10 -5.68
N GLY A 496 11.95 -11.89 -6.97
CA GLY A 496 11.56 -12.97 -7.87
C GLY A 496 10.13 -13.46 -7.65
N ASN A 497 9.76 -14.51 -8.38
CA ASN A 497 8.38 -15.03 -8.39
C ASN A 497 8.24 -16.21 -7.40
N VAL A 498 8.28 -15.91 -6.09
CA VAL A 498 8.12 -16.91 -5.03
C VAL A 498 6.64 -17.11 -4.73
N PRO A 499 6.13 -18.37 -4.69
CA PRO A 499 4.75 -18.65 -4.31
C PRO A 499 4.37 -18.10 -2.93
N THR A 500 3.24 -17.41 -2.83
CA THR A 500 2.75 -16.85 -1.54
C THR A 500 1.97 -17.89 -0.74
N ALA A 501 2.20 -17.95 0.57
CA ALA A 501 1.52 -18.88 1.48
C ALA A 501 0.39 -18.19 2.27
N PRO A 502 -0.63 -18.92 2.75
CA PRO A 502 -1.73 -18.34 3.52
C PRO A 502 -1.27 -17.56 4.75
N ASN A 503 -0.21 -18.02 5.43
CA ASN A 503 0.38 -17.32 6.58
C ASN A 503 0.89 -15.92 6.21
N ASP A 504 1.47 -15.74 5.02
CA ASP A 504 1.94 -14.43 4.57
C ASP A 504 0.77 -13.45 4.39
N ILE A 505 -0.38 -13.97 3.96
CA ILE A 505 -1.61 -13.18 3.79
C ILE A 505 -2.23 -12.86 5.15
N LEU A 506 -2.26 -13.83 6.08
CA LEU A 506 -2.73 -13.63 7.45
C LEU A 506 -1.89 -12.54 8.16
N ASP A 507 -0.57 -12.56 8.01
CA ASP A 507 0.32 -11.52 8.56
C ASP A 507 0.01 -10.13 8.00
N LYS A 508 -0.45 -10.04 6.75
CA LYS A 508 -0.92 -8.79 6.14
C LYS A 508 -2.26 -8.34 6.69
N ILE A 509 -3.21 -9.26 6.84
CA ILE A 509 -4.52 -9.00 7.48
C ILE A 509 -4.29 -8.46 8.90
N ASP A 510 -3.44 -9.10 9.70
CA ASP A 510 -3.13 -8.71 11.08
C ASP A 510 -2.44 -7.34 11.16
N ARG A 511 -1.63 -6.98 10.16
CA ARG A 511 -1.04 -5.64 10.08
C ARG A 511 -2.10 -4.58 9.79
N LEU A 512 -2.95 -4.81 8.79
CA LEU A 512 -4.03 -3.88 8.42
C LEU A 512 -5.05 -3.72 9.54
N GLU A 513 -5.39 -4.81 10.23
CA GLU A 513 -6.30 -4.76 11.38
C GLU A 513 -5.70 -3.96 12.55
N ARG A 514 -4.41 -4.17 12.85
CA ARG A 514 -3.73 -3.34 13.87
C ARG A 514 -3.74 -1.87 13.47
N GLN A 515 -3.41 -1.55 12.21
CA GLN A 515 -3.46 -0.17 11.71
C GLN A 515 -4.87 0.44 11.82
N ALA A 516 -5.92 -0.34 11.59
CA ALA A 516 -7.30 0.09 11.73
C ALA A 516 -7.72 0.36 13.19
N GLN A 517 -7.12 -0.33 14.16
CA GLN A 517 -7.42 -0.20 15.58
C GLN A 517 -6.65 0.92 16.29
N TYR A 518 -5.52 1.37 15.74
CA TYR A 518 -4.82 2.58 16.20
C TYR A 518 -5.58 3.83 15.74
N ARG A 519 -6.62 4.20 16.48
CA ARG A 519 -7.31 5.50 16.38
C ARG A 519 -6.64 6.58 17.21
#